data_AF-A0A0P9CY32-F1
#
_entry.id   AF-A0A0P9CY32-F1
#
_cell.length_a   1.000
_cell.length_b   1.000
_cell.length_c   1.000
_cell.angle_alpha   90.00
_cell.angle_beta   90.00
_cell.angle_gamma   90.00
#
_symmetry.space_group_name_H-M   'P 1'
#
loop_
_entity.id
_entity.type
_entity.pdbx_description
1 polymer ?
#
loop_
_entity_poly.entity_id
_entity_poly.type
_entity_poly.pdbx_seq_one_letter_code
_entity_poly.pdbx_strand_id
1 'polypeptide(L)'
;PGGQHRNKVEPGVRVLHRPTGIVVAATERRSQAANREAAFERLAERLNALNVRRKARRATRPTNASRLRRAEAKRQRATVKQNRRPVRDE
;
A
#
# COMPACT_ATOMS: atom_id res chain seq x y z
N PRO A 1 -27.35 30.05 5.60
CA PRO A 1 -26.31 29.28 4.86
C PRO A 1 -26.77 28.98 3.41
N GLY A 2 -26.29 29.77 2.43
CA GLY A 2 -26.58 29.60 0.99
C GLY A 2 -27.24 30.82 0.36
N GLY A 3 -26.43 31.73 -0.20
CA GLY A 3 -26.93 32.93 -0.89
C GLY A 3 -27.37 32.66 -2.33
N GLN A 4 -28.24 33.53 -2.87
CA GLN A 4 -28.81 33.43 -4.22
C GLN A 4 -27.76 33.21 -5.32
N HIS A 5 -26.58 33.81 -5.16
CA HIS A 5 -25.46 33.68 -6.10
C HIS A 5 -25.00 32.23 -6.29
N ARG A 6 -24.98 31.42 -5.21
CA ARG A 6 -24.54 30.02 -5.28
C ARG A 6 -25.51 29.15 -6.09
N ASN A 7 -26.81 29.39 -5.91
CA ASN A 7 -27.87 28.63 -6.58
C ASN A 7 -28.00 28.99 -8.06
N LYS A 8 -27.73 30.25 -8.43
CA LYS A 8 -27.84 30.71 -9.82
C LYS A 8 -26.60 30.44 -10.66
N VAL A 9 -25.40 30.58 -10.08
CA VAL A 9 -24.14 30.57 -10.83
C VAL A 9 -23.43 29.22 -10.77
N GLU A 10 -23.78 28.36 -9.80
CA GLU A 10 -23.25 27.00 -9.64
C GLU A 10 -21.74 26.89 -9.94
N PRO A 11 -20.86 27.62 -9.23
CA PRO A 11 -19.45 27.77 -9.59
C PRO A 11 -18.61 26.49 -9.43
N GLY A 12 -19.24 25.38 -9.04
CA GLY A 12 -18.59 24.08 -8.85
C GLY A 12 -18.10 23.49 -10.17
N VAL A 13 -16.94 22.86 -10.14
CA VAL A 13 -16.33 22.21 -11.33
C VAL A 13 -16.13 20.73 -11.06
N ARG A 14 -16.46 19.90 -12.05
CA ARG A 14 -16.19 18.46 -12.05
C ARG A 14 -15.32 18.12 -13.26
N VAL A 15 -14.19 17.47 -13.02
CA VAL A 15 -13.23 17.07 -14.04
C VAL A 15 -13.13 15.55 -14.06
N LEU A 16 -13.18 14.97 -15.26
CA LEU A 16 -12.98 13.55 -15.52
C LEU A 16 -11.68 13.35 -16.29
N HIS A 17 -10.76 12.58 -15.74
CA HIS A 17 -9.61 12.10 -16.49
C HIS A 17 -10.00 10.84 -17.27
N ARG A 18 -10.25 11.02 -18.59
CA ARG A 18 -10.74 9.94 -19.47
C ARG A 18 -9.91 8.66 -19.41
N PRO A 19 -8.57 8.69 -19.43
CA PRO A 19 -7.77 7.46 -19.44
C PRO A 19 -7.87 6.62 -18.16
N THR A 20 -7.98 7.24 -16.98
CA THR A 20 -8.00 6.51 -15.69
C THR A 20 -9.38 6.42 -15.07
N GLY A 21 -10.39 7.12 -15.63
CA GLY A 21 -11.73 7.20 -15.06
C GLY A 21 -11.82 8.02 -13.77
N ILE A 22 -10.74 8.67 -13.31
CA ILE A 22 -10.73 9.43 -12.07
C ILE A 22 -11.58 10.69 -12.22
N VAL A 23 -12.52 10.85 -11.31
CA VAL A 23 -13.37 12.03 -11.19
C VAL A 23 -12.95 12.85 -9.98
N VAL A 24 -12.75 14.15 -10.18
CA VAL A 24 -12.48 15.14 -9.13
C VAL A 24 -13.50 16.25 -9.20
N ALA A 25 -13.96 16.73 -8.05
CA ALA A 25 -14.84 17.88 -7.93
C ALA A 25 -14.22 18.94 -7.01
N ALA A 26 -14.46 20.21 -7.33
CA ALA A 26 -14.05 21.36 -6.54
C ALA A 26 -15.21 22.38 -6.46
N THR A 27 -15.62 22.70 -5.24
CA THR A 27 -16.75 23.60 -4.94
C THR A 27 -16.45 24.61 -3.84
N GLU A 28 -15.17 24.78 -3.50
CA GLU A 28 -14.74 25.51 -2.31
C GLU A 28 -14.64 27.02 -2.54
N ARG A 29 -14.29 27.43 -3.75
CA ARG A 29 -14.06 28.84 -4.10
C ARG A 29 -15.29 29.43 -4.76
N ARG A 30 -15.40 30.77 -4.70
CA ARG A 30 -16.52 31.52 -5.29
C ARG A 30 -16.48 31.56 -6.82
N SER A 31 -15.30 31.54 -7.42
CA SER A 31 -15.13 31.60 -8.88
C SER A 31 -14.90 30.22 -9.49
N GLN A 32 -15.46 30.01 -10.68
CA GLN A 32 -15.29 28.77 -11.45
C GLN A 32 -13.84 28.53 -11.85
N ALA A 33 -13.11 29.58 -12.24
CA ALA A 33 -11.70 29.49 -12.63
C ALA A 33 -10.84 28.94 -11.49
N ALA A 34 -11.02 29.47 -10.28
CA ALA A 34 -10.26 29.04 -9.12
C ALA A 34 -10.65 27.61 -8.67
N ASN A 35 -11.92 27.20 -8.85
CA ASN A 35 -12.34 25.81 -8.64
C ASN A 35 -11.74 24.88 -9.72
N ARG A 36 -11.58 25.35 -10.96
CA ARG A 36 -10.95 24.58 -12.04
C ARG A 36 -9.48 24.32 -11.74
N GLU A 37 -8.73 25.34 -11.31
CA GLU A 37 -7.33 25.18 -10.87
C GLU A 37 -7.21 24.16 -9.74
N ALA A 38 -8.01 24.30 -8.68
CA ALA A 38 -8.01 23.37 -7.56
C ALA A 38 -8.39 21.93 -7.98
N ALA A 39 -9.32 21.76 -8.93
CA ALA A 39 -9.68 20.45 -9.47
C ALA A 39 -8.51 19.80 -10.24
N PHE A 40 -7.74 20.57 -11.00
CA PHE A 40 -6.58 20.08 -11.72
C PHE A 40 -5.42 19.71 -10.78
N GLU A 41 -5.15 20.52 -9.75
CA GLU A 41 -4.14 20.21 -8.72
C GLU A 41 -4.43 18.86 -8.06
N ARG A 42 -5.67 18.67 -7.58
CA ARG A 42 -6.13 17.40 -6.98
C ARG A 42 -6.07 16.23 -7.95
N LEU A 43 -6.39 16.47 -9.22
CA LEU A 43 -6.32 15.44 -10.23
C LEU A 43 -4.86 15.02 -10.45
N ALA A 44 -3.93 15.97 -10.54
CA ALA A 44 -2.51 15.71 -10.66
C ALA A 44 -1.97 14.91 -9.47
N GLU A 45 -2.34 15.27 -8.24
CA GLU A 45 -1.97 14.52 -7.03
C GLU A 45 -2.44 13.05 -7.09
N ARG A 46 -3.70 12.81 -7.47
CA ARG A 46 -4.26 11.46 -7.61
C ARG A 46 -3.56 10.66 -8.71
N LEU A 47 -3.27 11.27 -9.84
CA LEU A 47 -2.55 10.63 -10.94
C LEU A 47 -1.11 10.30 -10.54
N ASN A 48 -0.44 11.22 -9.84
CA ASN A 48 0.89 11.00 -9.31
C ASN A 48 0.91 9.82 -8.34
N ALA A 49 -0.02 9.78 -7.37
CA ALA A 49 -0.14 8.67 -6.43
C ALA A 49 -0.36 7.32 -7.14
N LEU A 50 -1.11 7.30 -8.23
CA LEU A 50 -1.36 6.10 -9.02
C LEU A 50 -0.13 5.67 -9.85
N ASN A 51 0.66 6.64 -10.32
CA ASN A 51 1.89 6.41 -11.08
C ASN A 51 3.08 5.98 -10.21
N VAL A 52 3.00 6.14 -8.89
CA VAL A 52 4.04 5.68 -7.96
C VAL A 52 4.11 4.16 -7.98
N ARG A 53 5.15 3.63 -8.65
CA ARG A 53 5.45 2.21 -8.66
C ARG A 53 6.03 1.80 -7.30
N ARG A 54 5.34 0.88 -6.61
CA ARG A 54 5.89 0.27 -5.39
C ARG A 54 7.13 -0.55 -5.73
N LYS A 55 8.22 -0.30 -5.01
CA LYS A 55 9.45 -1.12 -5.13
C LYS A 55 9.10 -2.56 -4.77
N ALA A 56 9.44 -3.50 -5.65
CA ALA A 56 9.24 -4.92 -5.39
C ALA A 56 9.96 -5.34 -4.11
N ARG A 57 9.24 -5.99 -3.20
CA ARG A 57 9.83 -6.55 -1.98
C ARG A 57 10.68 -7.75 -2.37
N ARG A 58 11.96 -7.71 -2.02
CA ARG A 58 12.84 -8.89 -2.11
C ARG A 58 12.62 -9.76 -0.88
N ALA A 59 12.35 -11.04 -1.09
CA ALA A 59 12.21 -12.00 0.00
C ALA A 59 13.52 -12.05 0.82
N THR A 60 13.40 -11.96 2.14
CA THR A 60 14.55 -12.10 3.04
C THR A 60 14.87 -13.58 3.23
N ARG A 61 16.16 -13.90 3.33
CA ARG A 61 16.63 -15.24 3.71
C ARG A 61 16.55 -15.40 5.25
N PRO A 62 16.39 -16.62 5.78
CA PRO A 62 16.50 -16.87 7.22
C PRO A 62 17.84 -16.36 7.77
N THR A 63 17.81 -15.82 8.99
CA THR A 63 19.02 -15.30 9.65
C THR A 63 20.02 -16.41 9.94
N ASN A 64 21.32 -16.07 10.06
CA ASN A 64 22.36 -17.06 10.39
C ASN A 64 22.06 -17.75 11.74
N ALA A 65 21.66 -16.97 12.75
CA ALA A 65 21.23 -17.50 14.04
C ALA A 65 20.05 -18.49 13.93
N SER A 66 19.10 -18.25 13.03
CA SER A 66 18.02 -19.22 12.76
C SER A 66 18.54 -20.51 12.12
N ARG A 67 19.50 -20.42 11.20
CA ARG A 67 20.12 -21.60 10.58
C ARG A 67 20.91 -22.42 11.59
N LEU A 68 21.70 -21.77 12.45
CA LEU A 68 22.48 -22.41 13.50
C LEU A 68 21.58 -23.14 14.50
N ARG A 69 20.54 -22.47 15.04
CA ARG A 69 19.57 -23.10 15.95
C ARG A 69 18.89 -24.32 15.35
N ARG A 70 18.53 -24.26 14.06
CA ARG A 70 17.94 -25.41 13.35
C ARG A 70 18.91 -26.59 13.25
N ALA A 71 20.18 -26.31 12.93
CA ALA A 71 21.20 -27.34 12.83
C ALA A 71 21.48 -27.98 14.21
N GLU A 72 21.56 -27.16 15.25
CA GLU A 72 21.77 -27.61 16.63
C GLU A 72 20.60 -28.45 17.13
N ALA A 73 19.36 -27.98 16.97
CA ALA A 73 18.16 -28.74 17.33
C ALA A 73 18.10 -30.10 16.59
N LYS A 74 18.54 -30.15 15.32
CA LYS A 74 18.64 -31.41 14.56
C LYS A 74 19.66 -32.36 15.19
N ARG A 75 20.82 -31.85 15.63
CA ARG A 75 21.85 -32.65 16.31
C ARG A 75 21.35 -33.18 17.65
N GLN A 76 20.80 -32.31 18.51
CA GLN A 76 20.25 -32.70 19.81
C GLN A 76 19.19 -33.79 19.65
N ARG A 77 18.27 -33.64 18.69
CA ARG A 77 17.23 -34.66 18.44
C ARG A 77 17.81 -35.98 17.94
N ALA A 78 18.89 -35.97 17.16
CA ALA A 78 19.57 -37.19 16.74
C ALA A 78 20.20 -37.91 17.93
N THR A 79 20.89 -37.18 18.81
CA THR A 79 21.45 -37.72 20.06
C THR A 79 20.37 -38.35 20.94
N VAL A 80 19.26 -37.64 21.17
CA VAL A 80 18.12 -38.17 21.93
C VAL A 80 17.57 -39.47 21.30
N LYS A 81 17.46 -39.54 19.97
CA LYS A 81 16.99 -40.75 19.29
C LYS A 81 17.97 -41.91 19.42
N GLN A 82 19.27 -41.65 19.35
CA GLN A 82 20.29 -42.69 19.52
C GLN A 82 20.23 -43.29 20.92
N ASN A 83 20.13 -42.44 21.94
CA ASN A 83 20.06 -42.86 23.34
C ASN A 83 18.76 -43.61 23.68
N ARG A 84 17.70 -43.44 22.88
CA ARG A 84 16.43 -44.15 23.02
C ARG A 84 16.38 -45.48 22.26
N ARG A 85 17.42 -45.82 21.48
CA ARG A 85 17.42 -47.11 20.78
C ARG A 85 17.53 -48.22 21.83
N PRO A 86 16.70 -49.27 21.73
CA PRO A 86 16.88 -50.44 22.58
C PRO A 86 18.27 -51.01 22.34
N VAL A 87 18.93 -51.44 23.42
CA VAL A 87 20.17 -52.20 23.31
C VAL A 87 19.82 -53.48 22.56
N ARG A 88 20.58 -53.80 21.51
CA ARG A 88 20.39 -55.08 20.81
C ARG A 88 20.97 -56.15 21.72
N ASP A 89 20.11 -57.00 22.25
CA ASP A 89 20.52 -58.23 22.91
C ASP A 89 21.13 -59.15 21.82
N GLU A 90 22.34 -59.65 22.06
CA GLU A 90 23.00 -60.64 21.20
C GLU A 90 22.28 -61.99 21.23
#